data_AF-A0A8H3APA5-F1
#
_entry.id   AF-A0A8H3APA5-F1
#
_cell.length_a   1.000
_cell.length_b   1.000
_cell.length_c   1.000
_cell.angle_alpha   90.00
_cell.angle_beta   90.00
_cell.angle_gamma   90.00
#
_symmetry.space_group_name_H-M   'P 1'
#
loop_
_entity.id
_entity.type
_entity.pdbx_description
1 polymer ?
#
loop_
_entity_poly.entity_id
_entity_poly.type
_entity_poly.pdbx_seq_one_letter_code
_entity_poly.pdbx_strand_id
1 'polypeptide(L)'
;MFTQADAYAKSKWPPRSRRIRKSKPLARDVSGIPRQVLIMAKIHLFAYALVEGIYQTRATYLRWAAAVHEATWQMELPDREYDQPDNDIFEIMVNNMATLRGKAKERLREFVARVAGFQQNMKNQSTIQKNLDCFNEIYYSFHCKSCNPREGDYESPEIGHCIAIIVFHGPNSVGVLYPDYFRDMPLTVVAFCLAIWQFCIEEWSNGWRQNGDLGTSAMSEKYEAQLAGLKKLRKIAPRRMNRLQEQWRDYVAEYSGAVFVPEGVSTEPAPQPEMRPDTPEPDAISVEEMEARLLENARQESIRERMAQIAAQDLADTMYTDEPNELRASTPHSPSPSLPIEYNEHGMLTARSKGKGRAN
;
A
#
# COMPACT_ATOMS: atom_id res chain seq x y z
N MET A 1 -69.59 -15.68 12.62
CA MET A 1 -68.43 -14.78 12.47
C MET A 1 -67.17 -15.56 12.79
N PHE A 2 -66.56 -16.18 11.77
CA PHE A 2 -65.18 -16.66 11.83
C PHE A 2 -64.40 -15.85 10.80
N THR A 3 -63.21 -15.44 11.21
CA THR A 3 -62.39 -14.35 10.70
C THR A 3 -61.82 -14.59 9.31
N GLN A 4 -61.87 -13.55 8.48
CA GLN A 4 -61.28 -13.39 7.15
C GLN A 4 -59.73 -13.47 7.14
N ALA A 5 -59.10 -13.93 8.23
CA ALA A 5 -57.66 -13.97 8.44
C ALA A 5 -57.01 -15.30 7.98
N ASP A 6 -57.75 -16.40 7.89
CA ASP A 6 -57.19 -17.71 7.55
C ASP A 6 -57.05 -17.95 6.04
N ALA A 7 -57.60 -17.07 5.19
CA ALA A 7 -57.54 -17.20 3.73
C ALA A 7 -56.23 -16.67 3.12
N TYR A 8 -55.46 -15.84 3.83
CA TYR A 8 -54.19 -15.29 3.34
C TYR A 8 -52.95 -16.14 3.73
N ALA A 9 -53.10 -17.14 4.59
CA ALA A 9 -51.98 -17.95 5.09
C ALA A 9 -51.61 -19.16 4.19
N LYS A 10 -52.31 -19.37 3.07
CA LYS A 10 -52.12 -20.55 2.19
C LYS A 10 -51.63 -20.25 0.78
N SER A 11 -51.11 -19.06 0.53
CA SER A 11 -50.31 -18.81 -0.68
C SER A 11 -48.92 -19.42 -0.46
N LYS A 12 -48.75 -20.69 -0.85
CA LYS A 12 -47.43 -21.33 -0.97
C LYS A 12 -46.59 -20.47 -1.92
N TRP A 13 -45.72 -19.64 -1.35
CA TRP A 13 -44.64 -19.03 -2.11
C TRP A 13 -43.87 -20.14 -2.82
N PRO A 14 -43.57 -20.01 -4.13
CA PRO A 14 -42.77 -20.99 -4.81
C PRO A 14 -41.46 -21.18 -4.02
N PRO A 15 -40.96 -22.42 -3.85
CA PRO A 15 -39.71 -22.65 -3.17
C PRO A 15 -38.65 -21.79 -3.86
N ARG A 16 -38.07 -20.84 -3.10
CA ARG A 16 -36.98 -20.00 -3.61
C ARG A 16 -35.96 -20.94 -4.24
N SER A 17 -35.65 -20.74 -5.52
CA SER A 17 -34.60 -21.51 -6.18
C SER A 17 -33.36 -21.45 -5.29
N ARG A 18 -32.77 -22.62 -5.00
CA ARG A 18 -31.47 -22.69 -4.33
C ARG A 18 -30.52 -21.88 -5.19
N ARG A 19 -30.23 -20.63 -4.81
CA ARG A 19 -29.12 -19.89 -5.40
C ARG A 19 -27.88 -20.72 -5.12
N ILE A 20 -27.37 -21.38 -6.16
CA ILE A 20 -26.05 -21.98 -6.15
C ILE A 20 -25.11 -20.82 -5.83
N ARG A 21 -24.59 -20.76 -4.60
CA ARG A 21 -23.58 -19.78 -4.23
C ARG A 21 -22.35 -20.13 -5.04
N LYS A 22 -22.06 -19.34 -6.08
CA LYS A 22 -20.76 -19.40 -6.76
C LYS A 22 -19.67 -19.29 -5.69
N SER A 23 -18.67 -20.16 -5.77
CA SER A 23 -17.52 -20.12 -4.86
C SER A 23 -16.84 -18.76 -4.97
N LYS A 24 -16.37 -18.24 -3.84
CA LYS A 24 -15.61 -16.98 -3.84
C LYS A 24 -14.34 -17.17 -4.67
N PRO A 25 -14.05 -16.30 -5.65
CA PRO A 25 -12.85 -16.44 -6.48
C PRO A 25 -11.59 -16.24 -5.64
N LEU A 26 -10.54 -17.03 -5.90
CA LEU A 26 -9.28 -16.97 -5.17
C LEU A 26 -8.11 -16.76 -6.12
N ALA A 27 -7.11 -16.00 -5.66
CA ALA A 27 -5.88 -15.74 -6.44
C ALA A 27 -5.09 -17.02 -6.79
N ARG A 28 -5.33 -18.14 -6.10
CA ARG A 28 -4.69 -19.43 -6.40
C ARG A 28 -5.29 -20.13 -7.64
N ASP A 29 -6.49 -19.70 -8.05
CA ASP A 29 -7.20 -20.26 -9.20
C ASP A 29 -6.71 -19.64 -10.52
N VAL A 30 -5.89 -18.58 -10.44
CA VAL A 30 -5.28 -17.86 -11.57
C VAL A 30 -3.83 -18.32 -11.74
N SER A 31 -3.38 -18.56 -12.97
CA SER A 31 -2.02 -19.03 -13.27
C SER A 31 -1.40 -18.28 -14.46
N GLY A 32 -0.09 -18.43 -14.67
CA GLY A 32 0.63 -17.82 -15.79
C GLY A 32 0.69 -16.29 -15.76
N ILE A 33 0.68 -15.68 -16.94
CA ILE A 33 0.74 -14.22 -17.14
C ILE A 33 -0.40 -13.48 -16.39
N PRO A 34 -1.68 -13.92 -16.46
CA PRO A 34 -2.75 -13.29 -15.69
C PRO A 34 -2.48 -13.24 -14.18
N ARG A 35 -1.78 -14.24 -13.63
CA ARG A 35 -1.42 -14.26 -12.21
C ARG A 35 -0.37 -13.20 -11.87
N GLN A 36 0.62 -12.99 -12.75
CA GLN A 36 1.63 -11.95 -12.57
C GLN A 36 0.99 -10.57 -12.57
N VAL A 37 0.19 -10.27 -13.60
CA VAL A 37 -0.54 -8.99 -13.70
C VAL A 37 -1.44 -8.80 -12.49
N LEU A 38 -2.17 -9.83 -12.06
CA LEU A 38 -3.00 -9.77 -10.86
C LEU A 38 -2.21 -9.43 -9.59
N ILE A 39 -0.99 -9.98 -9.41
CA ILE A 39 -0.17 -9.67 -8.23
C ILE A 39 0.20 -8.19 -8.20
N MET A 40 0.64 -7.64 -9.34
CA MET A 40 1.01 -6.23 -9.47
C MET A 40 -0.21 -5.33 -9.34
N ALA A 41 -1.30 -5.62 -10.05
CA ALA A 41 -2.52 -4.83 -10.05
C ALA A 41 -3.16 -4.73 -8.65
N LYS A 42 -2.99 -5.76 -7.80
CA LYS A 42 -3.44 -5.71 -6.39
C LYS A 42 -2.67 -4.70 -5.55
N ILE A 43 -1.39 -4.50 -5.82
CA ILE A 43 -0.57 -3.50 -5.12
C ILE A 43 -0.81 -2.12 -5.74
N HIS A 44 -0.91 -2.03 -7.07
CA HIS A 44 -1.26 -0.80 -7.77
C HIS A 44 -2.61 -0.25 -7.29
N LEU A 45 -3.64 -1.09 -7.15
CA LEU A 45 -4.95 -0.69 -6.65
C LEU A 45 -4.86 -0.14 -5.23
N PHE A 46 -3.95 -0.69 -4.42
CA PHE A 46 -3.69 -0.19 -3.08
C PHE A 46 -3.00 1.17 -3.10
N ALA A 47 -2.02 1.39 -3.98
CA ALA A 47 -1.39 2.70 -4.18
C ALA A 47 -2.43 3.75 -4.56
N TYR A 48 -3.22 3.44 -5.59
CA TYR A 48 -4.28 4.31 -6.09
C TYR A 48 -5.31 4.64 -4.99
N ALA A 49 -5.79 3.63 -4.27
CA ALA A 49 -6.73 3.82 -3.18
C ALA A 49 -6.14 4.58 -1.98
N LEU A 50 -4.83 4.50 -1.72
CA LEU A 50 -4.19 5.29 -0.68
C LEU A 50 -4.19 6.78 -1.02
N VAL A 51 -4.02 7.14 -2.29
CA VAL A 51 -4.03 8.54 -2.76
C VAL A 51 -5.44 9.09 -2.88
N GLU A 52 -6.35 8.37 -3.51
CA GLU A 52 -7.74 8.82 -3.75
C GLU A 52 -8.63 8.69 -2.51
N GLY A 53 -8.27 7.81 -1.58
CA GLY A 53 -8.99 7.56 -0.33
C GLY A 53 -9.40 6.10 -0.17
N ILE A 54 -9.01 5.52 0.97
CA ILE A 54 -8.97 4.06 1.16
C ILE A 54 -10.25 3.45 1.76
N TYR A 55 -11.25 4.26 2.11
CA TYR A 55 -12.53 3.80 2.64
C TYR A 55 -13.66 4.14 1.67
N GLN A 56 -13.70 3.40 0.56
CA GLN A 56 -14.66 3.61 -0.53
C GLN A 56 -15.69 2.48 -0.62
N THR A 57 -16.76 2.74 -1.38
CA THR A 57 -17.77 1.72 -1.69
C THR A 57 -17.18 0.61 -2.55
N ARG A 58 -17.82 -0.56 -2.50
CA ARG A 58 -17.44 -1.69 -3.37
C ARG A 58 -17.55 -1.35 -4.86
N ALA A 59 -18.58 -0.58 -5.24
CA ALA A 59 -18.77 -0.19 -6.63
C ALA A 59 -17.61 0.69 -7.12
N THR A 60 -17.19 1.66 -6.31
CA THR A 60 -16.02 2.50 -6.57
C THR A 60 -14.77 1.65 -6.74
N TYR A 61 -14.55 0.69 -5.83
CA TYR A 61 -13.40 -0.20 -5.88
C TYR A 61 -13.38 -1.10 -7.12
N LEU A 62 -14.54 -1.61 -7.57
CA LEU A 62 -14.61 -2.42 -8.79
C LEU A 62 -14.29 -1.58 -10.03
N ARG A 63 -14.78 -0.33 -10.09
CA ARG A 63 -14.42 0.62 -11.15
C ARG A 63 -12.91 0.88 -11.19
N TRP A 64 -12.32 1.17 -10.03
CA TRP A 64 -10.88 1.37 -9.92
C TRP A 64 -10.09 0.11 -10.26
N ALA A 65 -10.56 -1.07 -9.85
CA ALA A 65 -9.90 -2.32 -10.16
C ALA A 65 -9.81 -2.58 -11.66
N ALA A 66 -10.86 -2.25 -12.43
CA ALA A 66 -10.85 -2.38 -13.88
C ALA A 66 -9.80 -1.46 -14.52
N ALA A 67 -9.83 -0.15 -14.20
CA ALA A 67 -8.90 0.83 -14.76
C ALA A 67 -7.44 0.55 -14.37
N VAL A 68 -7.19 0.20 -13.10
CA VAL A 68 -5.86 -0.14 -12.59
C VAL A 68 -5.34 -1.43 -13.22
N HIS A 69 -6.20 -2.42 -13.45
CA HIS A 69 -5.80 -3.67 -14.10
C HIS A 69 -5.35 -3.41 -15.55
N GLU A 70 -6.08 -2.59 -16.30
CA GLU A 70 -5.70 -2.19 -17.66
C GLU A 70 -4.37 -1.43 -17.67
N ALA A 71 -4.21 -0.42 -16.81
CA ALA A 71 -2.95 0.32 -16.70
C ALA A 71 -1.77 -0.60 -16.32
N THR A 72 -2.00 -1.56 -15.42
CA THR A 72 -0.98 -2.54 -15.04
C THR A 72 -0.65 -3.49 -16.18
N TRP A 73 -1.64 -3.89 -16.98
CA TRP A 73 -1.41 -4.72 -18.16
C TRP A 73 -0.53 -4.01 -19.18
N GLN A 74 -0.84 -2.75 -19.50
CA GLN A 74 -0.06 -1.95 -20.45
C GLN A 74 1.38 -1.72 -19.99
N MET A 75 1.61 -1.58 -18.69
CA MET A 75 2.95 -1.46 -18.11
C MET A 75 3.73 -2.78 -18.19
N GLU A 76 3.12 -3.90 -17.78
CA GLU A 76 3.82 -5.20 -17.72
C GLU A 76 3.96 -5.87 -19.09
N LEU A 77 3.07 -5.56 -20.04
CA LEU A 77 2.95 -6.19 -21.35
C LEU A 77 2.68 -5.14 -22.45
N PRO A 78 3.60 -4.18 -22.69
CA PRO A 78 3.38 -3.04 -23.58
C PRO A 78 3.13 -3.45 -25.05
N ASP A 79 3.69 -4.59 -25.47
CA ASP A 79 3.55 -5.11 -26.83
C ASP A 79 2.29 -5.95 -27.04
N ARG A 80 1.39 -6.02 -26.04
CA ARG A 80 0.17 -6.83 -26.10
C ARG A 80 -1.07 -5.96 -25.96
N GLU A 81 -2.04 -6.20 -26.84
CA GLU A 81 -3.38 -5.65 -26.69
C GLU A 81 -3.98 -6.07 -25.33
N TYR A 82 -4.79 -5.17 -24.76
CA TYR A 82 -5.41 -5.42 -23.47
C TYR A 82 -6.45 -6.54 -23.57
N ASP A 83 -6.20 -7.62 -22.85
CA ASP A 83 -7.16 -8.72 -22.68
C ASP A 83 -7.93 -8.52 -21.37
N GLN A 84 -9.17 -8.03 -21.48
CA GLN A 84 -9.99 -7.72 -20.32
C GLN A 84 -10.31 -9.01 -19.54
N PRO A 85 -9.96 -9.09 -18.25
CA PRO A 85 -10.19 -10.29 -17.47
C PRO A 85 -11.66 -10.43 -17.05
N ASP A 86 -12.02 -11.65 -16.63
CA ASP A 86 -13.30 -11.90 -15.97
C ASP A 86 -13.50 -11.05 -14.71
N ASN A 87 -14.76 -10.71 -14.41
CA ASN A 87 -15.13 -9.94 -13.21
C ASN A 87 -14.62 -10.56 -11.90
N ASP A 88 -14.37 -11.87 -11.87
CA ASP A 88 -13.81 -12.58 -10.72
C ASP A 88 -12.39 -12.09 -10.36
N ILE A 89 -11.61 -11.60 -11.34
CA ILE A 89 -10.28 -11.01 -11.13
C ILE A 89 -10.40 -9.69 -10.37
N PHE A 90 -11.29 -8.80 -10.81
CA PHE A 90 -11.56 -7.54 -10.09
C PHE A 90 -12.07 -7.81 -8.69
N GLU A 91 -12.89 -8.84 -8.52
CA GLU A 91 -13.37 -9.26 -7.22
C GLU A 91 -12.24 -9.74 -6.29
N ILE A 92 -11.26 -10.49 -6.81
CA ILE A 92 -10.06 -10.85 -6.05
C ILE A 92 -9.27 -9.61 -5.63
N MET A 93 -9.14 -8.61 -6.52
CA MET A 93 -8.44 -7.35 -6.23
C MET A 93 -9.11 -6.57 -5.11
N VAL A 94 -10.42 -6.33 -5.21
CA VAL A 94 -11.18 -5.58 -4.20
C VAL A 94 -11.18 -6.30 -2.85
N ASN A 95 -11.35 -7.62 -2.84
CA ASN A 95 -11.33 -8.41 -1.59
C ASN A 95 -9.96 -8.36 -0.89
N ASN A 96 -8.88 -8.10 -1.62
CA ASN A 96 -7.54 -8.00 -1.06
C ASN A 96 -7.31 -6.71 -0.26
N MET A 97 -8.11 -5.65 -0.46
CA MET A 97 -7.95 -4.37 0.24
C MET A 97 -8.01 -4.52 1.76
N ALA A 98 -8.95 -5.32 2.28
CA ALA A 98 -9.05 -5.61 3.70
C ALA A 98 -7.79 -6.33 4.24
N THR A 99 -7.21 -7.22 3.42
CA THR A 99 -5.98 -7.94 3.77
C THR A 99 -4.79 -6.98 3.86
N LEU A 100 -4.67 -6.04 2.91
CA LEU A 100 -3.59 -5.05 2.91
C LEU A 100 -3.70 -4.08 4.09
N ARG A 101 -4.91 -3.61 4.43
CA ARG A 101 -5.13 -2.83 5.65
C ARG A 101 -4.77 -3.61 6.92
N GLY A 102 -5.14 -4.89 6.98
CA GLY A 102 -4.74 -5.78 8.08
C GLY A 102 -3.23 -5.88 8.22
N LYS A 103 -2.51 -6.07 7.10
CA LYS A 103 -1.04 -6.10 7.10
C LYS A 103 -0.41 -4.76 7.53
N ALA A 104 -1.00 -3.63 7.15
CA ALA A 104 -0.55 -2.31 7.61
C ALA A 104 -0.63 -2.20 9.14
N LYS A 105 -1.77 -2.61 9.73
CA LYS A 105 -1.94 -2.68 11.19
C LYS A 105 -0.90 -3.58 11.85
N GLU A 106 -0.74 -4.81 11.36
CA GLU A 106 0.20 -5.78 11.98
C GLU A 106 1.65 -5.26 12.00
N ARG A 107 2.09 -4.59 10.93
CA ARG A 107 3.43 -3.97 10.90
C ARG A 107 3.58 -2.83 11.91
N LEU A 108 2.55 -2.01 12.07
CA LEU A 108 2.61 -0.83 12.92
C LEU A 108 2.45 -1.16 14.42
N ARG A 109 1.76 -2.24 14.76
CA ARG A 109 1.40 -2.58 16.14
C ARG A 109 2.59 -2.63 17.10
N GLU A 110 3.70 -3.24 16.70
CA GLU A 110 4.91 -3.33 17.53
C GLU A 110 5.60 -1.96 17.67
N PHE A 111 5.61 -1.19 16.58
CA PHE A 111 6.11 0.18 16.59
C PHE A 111 5.34 1.06 17.57
N VAL A 112 4.01 1.04 17.54
CA VAL A 112 3.17 1.81 18.48
C VAL A 112 3.45 1.43 19.92
N ALA A 113 3.53 0.13 20.22
CA ALA A 113 3.84 -0.34 21.57
C ALA A 113 5.19 0.21 22.06
N ARG A 114 6.22 0.20 21.20
CA ARG A 114 7.53 0.73 21.52
C ARG A 114 7.52 2.23 21.76
N VAL A 115 6.94 3.01 20.85
CA VAL A 115 6.93 4.49 20.91
C VAL A 115 6.09 5.00 22.09
N ALA A 116 4.96 4.34 22.36
CA ALA A 116 4.08 4.70 23.48
C ALA A 116 4.59 4.19 24.84
N GLY A 117 5.58 3.28 24.87
CA GLY A 117 6.08 2.65 26.09
C GLY A 117 5.17 1.56 26.66
N PHE A 118 4.23 1.02 25.87
CA PHE A 118 3.33 -0.04 26.31
C PHE A 118 4.08 -1.35 26.58
N GLN A 119 3.74 -2.00 27.70
CA GLN A 119 4.34 -3.26 28.10
C GLN A 119 3.30 -4.38 28.17
N GLN A 120 3.56 -5.48 27.48
CA GLN A 120 2.67 -6.64 27.52
C GLN A 120 2.90 -7.45 28.79
N ASN A 121 2.12 -7.19 29.84
CA ASN A 121 2.10 -8.04 31.04
C ASN A 121 0.72 -8.03 31.71
N MET A 122 -0.07 -9.08 31.46
CA MET A 122 -1.43 -9.22 31.99
C MET A 122 -1.49 -9.63 33.47
N LYS A 123 -0.36 -10.01 34.08
CA LYS A 123 -0.33 -10.53 35.47
C LYS A 123 0.05 -9.46 36.49
N ASN A 124 0.66 -8.37 36.05
CA ASN A 124 1.12 -7.32 36.93
C ASN A 124 0.20 -6.10 36.87
N GLN A 125 -0.59 -5.90 37.93
CA GLN A 125 -1.50 -4.76 38.05
C GLN A 125 -0.78 -3.41 37.90
N SER A 126 0.48 -3.31 38.37
CA SER A 126 1.25 -2.06 38.22
C SER A 126 1.59 -1.77 36.76
N THR A 127 1.74 -2.80 35.92
CA THR A 127 2.01 -2.63 34.49
C THR A 127 0.73 -2.23 33.75
N ILE A 128 -0.40 -2.84 34.11
CA ILE A 128 -1.72 -2.48 33.57
C ILE A 128 -2.01 -1.00 33.86
N GLN A 129 -1.79 -0.54 35.09
CA GLN A 129 -2.01 0.85 35.46
C GLN A 129 -1.08 1.80 34.67
N LYS A 130 0.21 1.48 34.55
CA LYS A 130 1.15 2.28 33.74
C LYS A 130 0.70 2.40 32.28
N ASN A 131 0.24 1.30 31.68
CA ASN A 131 -0.26 1.33 30.31
C ASN A 131 -1.53 2.19 30.19
N LEU A 132 -2.44 2.15 31.17
CA LEU A 132 -3.61 3.02 31.21
C LEU A 132 -3.22 4.51 31.32
N ASP A 133 -2.24 4.82 32.16
CA ASP A 133 -1.72 6.18 32.32
C ASP A 133 -1.11 6.67 31.00
N CYS A 134 -0.27 5.85 30.36
CA CYS A 134 0.29 6.13 29.03
C CYS A 134 -0.80 6.33 27.97
N PHE A 135 -1.82 5.46 27.93
CA PHE A 135 -2.93 5.59 27.00
C PHE A 135 -3.64 6.94 27.16
N ASN A 136 -4.01 7.30 28.39
CA ASN A 136 -4.69 8.55 28.68
C ASN A 136 -3.87 9.79 28.34
N GLU A 137 -2.54 9.70 28.48
CA GLU A 137 -1.62 10.79 28.15
C GLU A 137 -1.51 11.02 26.64
N ILE A 138 -1.38 9.95 25.85
CA ILE A 138 -1.00 10.06 24.42
C ILE A 138 -2.18 10.01 23.45
N TYR A 139 -3.34 9.47 23.84
CA TYR A 139 -4.39 9.10 22.89
C TYR A 139 -4.88 10.28 22.02
N TYR A 140 -4.91 11.49 22.58
CA TYR A 140 -5.32 12.70 21.84
C TYR A 140 -4.15 13.49 21.24
N SER A 141 -2.90 13.19 21.61
CA SER A 141 -1.71 13.97 21.29
C SER A 141 -0.62 13.18 20.56
N PHE A 142 -0.85 11.90 20.20
CA PHE A 142 0.16 11.04 19.55
C PHE A 142 0.73 11.61 18.24
N HIS A 143 -0.03 12.46 17.55
CA HIS A 143 0.36 13.14 16.32
C HIS A 143 0.98 14.52 16.57
N CYS A 144 0.91 15.04 17.80
CA CYS A 144 1.47 16.33 18.20
C CYS A 144 2.98 16.21 18.50
N LYS A 145 3.68 17.34 18.55
CA LYS A 145 5.12 17.39 18.86
C LYS A 145 5.45 16.87 20.25
N SER A 146 4.54 17.09 21.20
CA SER A 146 4.64 16.68 22.59
C SER A 146 3.31 16.03 23.03
N CYS A 147 3.27 15.47 24.23
CA CYS A 147 2.02 14.96 24.83
C CYS A 147 0.96 16.06 25.06
N ASN A 148 1.32 17.34 24.89
CA ASN A 148 0.38 18.45 24.94
C ASN A 148 -0.39 18.56 23.61
N PRO A 149 -1.71 18.33 23.58
CA PRO A 149 -2.52 18.36 22.36
C PRO A 149 -2.68 19.76 21.73
N ARG A 150 -2.03 20.79 22.28
CA ARG A 150 -2.00 22.15 21.73
C ARG A 150 -0.65 22.51 21.12
N GLU A 151 0.33 21.61 21.19
CA GLU A 151 1.70 21.88 20.79
C GLU A 151 2.08 21.07 19.54
N GLY A 152 2.17 21.76 18.40
CA GLY A 152 2.73 21.17 17.19
C GLY A 152 1.88 20.05 16.60
N ASP A 153 0.60 20.31 16.30
CA ASP A 153 -0.28 19.36 15.61
C ASP A 153 0.38 18.78 14.36
N TYR A 154 0.38 17.45 14.25
CA TYR A 154 1.01 16.69 13.16
C TYR A 154 2.55 16.86 13.07
N GLU A 155 3.22 17.28 14.14
CA GLU A 155 4.68 17.39 14.19
C GLU A 155 5.34 16.31 15.05
N SER A 156 4.62 15.24 15.38
CA SER A 156 5.23 14.09 16.02
C SER A 156 6.38 13.55 15.15
N PRO A 157 7.61 13.39 15.71
CA PRO A 157 8.77 12.94 14.93
C PRO A 157 8.58 11.53 14.36
N GLU A 158 7.64 10.79 14.91
CA GLU A 158 7.36 9.39 14.59
C GLU A 158 6.39 9.23 13.40
N ILE A 159 5.79 10.31 12.87
CA ILE A 159 4.88 10.26 11.73
C ILE A 159 5.59 9.76 10.46
N GLY A 160 6.81 10.27 10.19
CA GLY A 160 7.61 9.80 9.05
C GLY A 160 7.90 8.30 9.12
N HIS A 161 8.26 7.81 10.31
CA HIS A 161 8.51 6.38 10.56
C HIS A 161 7.24 5.53 10.44
N CYS A 162 6.10 6.05 10.90
CA CYS A 162 4.79 5.40 10.73
C CYS A 162 4.45 5.21 9.24
N ILE A 163 4.62 6.26 8.42
CA ILE A 163 4.41 6.19 6.97
C ILE A 163 5.38 5.17 6.36
N ALA A 164 6.65 5.19 6.78
CA ALA A 164 7.66 4.28 6.29
C ALA A 164 7.29 2.80 6.54
N ILE A 165 6.87 2.45 7.76
CA ILE A 165 6.45 1.09 8.13
C ILE A 165 5.22 0.62 7.35
N ILE A 166 4.28 1.52 7.04
CA ILE A 166 3.03 1.13 6.37
C ILE A 166 3.24 1.03 4.86
N VAL A 167 3.87 2.05 4.27
CA VAL A 167 3.89 2.31 2.83
C VAL A 167 5.22 1.93 2.19
N PHE A 168 6.35 2.08 2.90
CA PHE A 168 7.72 1.95 2.37
C PHE A 168 8.59 0.88 3.08
N HIS A 169 8.00 -0.11 3.73
CA HIS A 169 8.68 -1.08 4.61
C HIS A 169 9.71 -2.03 3.94
N GLY A 170 9.91 -1.94 2.63
CA GLY A 170 10.84 -2.81 1.91
C GLY A 170 10.71 -2.69 0.39
N PRO A 171 11.51 -3.45 -0.37
CA PRO A 171 11.62 -3.29 -1.83
C PRO A 171 10.33 -3.58 -2.60
N ASN A 172 9.47 -4.46 -2.05
CA ASN A 172 8.18 -4.81 -2.65
C ASN A 172 7.00 -4.06 -2.00
N SER A 173 7.29 -2.96 -1.31
CA SER A 173 6.25 -2.14 -0.66
C SER A 173 5.59 -1.20 -1.67
N VAL A 174 4.36 -0.80 -1.37
CA VAL A 174 3.55 -0.02 -2.32
C VAL A 174 4.20 1.31 -2.70
N GLY A 175 4.86 1.96 -1.74
CA GLY A 175 5.55 3.23 -1.96
C GLY A 175 6.84 3.10 -2.77
N VAL A 176 7.49 1.93 -2.75
CA VAL A 176 8.70 1.67 -3.54
C VAL A 176 8.34 1.24 -4.96
N LEU A 177 7.28 0.45 -5.12
CA LEU A 177 6.83 -0.02 -6.44
C LEU A 177 6.12 1.06 -7.25
N TYR A 178 5.46 2.02 -6.61
CA TYR A 178 4.75 3.10 -7.28
C TYR A 178 5.07 4.46 -6.65
N PRO A 179 6.33 4.93 -6.73
CA PRO A 179 6.80 6.12 -6.02
C PRO A 179 6.13 7.41 -6.49
N ASP A 180 5.66 7.46 -7.75
CA ASP A 180 5.02 8.66 -8.31
C ASP A 180 3.74 9.06 -7.59
N TYR A 181 2.98 8.10 -7.04
CA TYR A 181 1.82 8.39 -6.20
C TYR A 181 2.15 9.14 -4.91
N PHE A 182 3.41 9.10 -4.47
CA PHE A 182 3.85 9.62 -3.18
C PHE A 182 4.88 10.75 -3.30
N ARG A 183 5.13 11.25 -4.52
CA ARG A 183 6.09 12.34 -4.78
C ARG A 183 5.77 13.58 -3.95
N ASP A 184 4.51 14.00 -3.98
CA ASP A 184 3.96 14.93 -3.00
C ASP A 184 3.21 14.11 -1.96
N MET A 185 3.77 14.00 -0.74
CA MET A 185 3.23 13.13 0.31
C MET A 185 1.72 13.39 0.54
N PRO A 186 0.80 12.51 0.07
CA PRO A 186 -0.61 12.87 0.03
C PRO A 186 -1.23 12.87 1.42
N LEU A 187 -2.07 13.86 1.73
CA LEU A 187 -2.73 13.95 3.04
C LEU A 187 -3.65 12.75 3.32
N THR A 188 -4.20 12.12 2.29
CA THR A 188 -4.99 10.89 2.36
C THR A 188 -4.14 9.71 2.86
N VAL A 189 -2.91 9.57 2.36
CA VAL A 189 -1.95 8.56 2.81
C VAL A 189 -1.58 8.79 4.28
N VAL A 190 -1.26 10.03 4.65
CA VAL A 190 -0.91 10.39 6.03
C VAL A 190 -2.08 10.13 6.97
N ALA A 191 -3.30 10.54 6.60
CA ALA A 191 -4.52 10.28 7.37
C ALA A 191 -4.76 8.78 7.59
N PHE A 192 -4.54 7.95 6.56
CA PHE A 192 -4.63 6.50 6.71
C PHE A 192 -3.61 5.95 7.71
N CYS A 193 -2.35 6.39 7.62
CA CYS A 193 -1.29 5.96 8.55
C CYS A 193 -1.62 6.34 10.00
N LEU A 194 -2.06 7.59 10.21
CA LEU A 194 -2.47 8.09 11.53
C LEU A 194 -3.70 7.37 12.08
N ALA A 195 -4.68 7.02 11.23
CA ALA A 195 -5.84 6.25 11.65
C ALA A 195 -5.46 4.84 12.11
N ILE A 196 -4.52 4.18 11.41
CA ILE A 196 -3.99 2.87 11.83
C ILE A 196 -3.19 2.99 13.12
N TRP A 197 -2.41 4.06 13.29
CA TRP A 197 -1.70 4.35 14.54
C TRP A 197 -2.68 4.54 15.70
N GLN A 198 -3.67 5.41 15.53
CA GLN A 198 -4.71 5.64 16.54
C GLN A 198 -5.40 4.33 16.93
N PHE A 199 -5.78 3.50 15.96
CA PHE A 199 -6.35 2.18 16.22
C PHE A 199 -5.42 1.29 17.04
N CYS A 200 -4.13 1.26 16.72
CA CYS A 200 -3.15 0.47 17.48
C CYS A 200 -2.97 0.97 18.91
N ILE A 201 -3.17 2.27 19.19
CA ILE A 201 -3.20 2.81 20.56
C ILE A 201 -4.47 2.34 21.29
N GLU A 202 -5.64 2.35 20.63
CA GLU A 202 -6.92 1.90 21.21
C GLU A 202 -6.90 0.44 21.66
N GLU A 203 -6.09 -0.41 21.02
CA GLU A 203 -5.87 -1.79 21.46
C GLU A 203 -5.36 -1.88 22.90
N TRP A 204 -4.80 -0.79 23.46
CA TRP A 204 -4.29 -0.69 24.83
C TRP A 204 -5.20 0.06 25.79
N SER A 205 -6.41 0.45 25.38
CA SER A 205 -7.37 1.23 26.20
C SER A 205 -7.73 0.60 27.55
N ASN A 206 -7.55 -0.71 27.71
CA ASN A 206 -7.78 -1.43 28.96
C ASN A 206 -6.49 -1.70 29.76
N GLY A 207 -5.34 -1.21 29.31
CA GLY A 207 -4.03 -1.44 29.94
C GLY A 207 -3.34 -2.74 29.50
N TRP A 208 -3.94 -3.50 28.60
CA TRP A 208 -3.32 -4.64 27.91
C TRP A 208 -3.76 -4.66 26.44
N ARG A 209 -2.92 -5.22 25.57
CA ARG A 209 -3.24 -5.31 24.14
C ARG A 209 -4.40 -6.25 23.87
N GLN A 210 -5.45 -5.73 23.25
CA GLN A 210 -6.56 -6.49 22.69
C GLN A 210 -6.46 -6.49 21.16
N ASN A 211 -6.58 -7.66 20.55
CA ASN A 211 -6.60 -7.73 19.09
C ASN A 211 -7.96 -7.25 18.58
N GLY A 212 -8.00 -6.03 18.05
CA GLY A 212 -9.18 -5.47 17.43
C GLY A 212 -9.27 -5.82 15.94
N ASP A 213 -10.50 -5.99 15.44
CA ASP A 213 -10.77 -6.06 14.00
C ASP A 213 -10.87 -4.66 13.39
N LEU A 214 -10.32 -4.50 12.17
CA LEU A 214 -10.41 -3.25 11.41
C LEU A 214 -11.80 -3.12 10.76
N GLY A 215 -12.82 -2.93 11.58
CA GLY A 215 -14.18 -2.67 11.12
C GLY A 215 -14.21 -1.44 10.20
N THR A 216 -14.76 -1.59 8.99
CA THR A 216 -14.70 -0.55 7.95
C THR A 216 -15.28 0.79 8.42
N SER A 217 -16.42 0.78 9.13
CA SER A 217 -17.06 2.02 9.62
C SER A 217 -16.17 2.76 10.63
N ALA A 218 -15.75 2.07 11.69
CA ALA A 218 -14.94 2.66 12.76
C ALA A 218 -13.59 3.17 12.24
N MET A 219 -12.97 2.46 11.29
CA MET A 219 -11.74 2.91 10.66
C MET A 219 -11.96 4.08 9.69
N SER A 220 -13.08 4.11 8.98
CA SER A 220 -13.45 5.22 8.10
C SER A 220 -13.63 6.50 8.91
N GLU A 221 -14.31 6.43 10.06
CA GLU A 221 -14.51 7.59 10.94
C GLU A 221 -13.18 8.20 11.43
N LYS A 222 -12.25 7.34 11.87
CA LYS A 222 -10.89 7.77 12.26
C LYS A 222 -10.15 8.42 11.10
N TYR A 223 -10.18 7.77 9.93
CA TYR A 223 -9.55 8.26 8.72
C TYR A 223 -10.08 9.64 8.33
N GLU A 224 -11.40 9.80 8.26
CA GLU A 224 -12.03 11.08 7.90
C GLU A 224 -11.72 12.17 8.92
N ALA A 225 -11.70 11.85 10.23
CA ALA A 225 -11.31 12.79 11.27
C ALA A 225 -9.87 13.28 11.09
N GLN A 226 -8.92 12.36 10.86
CA GLN A 226 -7.51 12.71 10.62
C GLN A 226 -7.34 13.52 9.32
N LEU A 227 -8.04 13.13 8.26
CA LEU A 227 -8.00 13.84 6.98
C LEU A 227 -8.57 15.26 7.11
N ALA A 228 -9.67 15.43 7.84
CA ALA A 228 -10.25 16.73 8.11
C ALA A 228 -9.29 17.63 8.90
N GLY A 229 -8.59 17.08 9.91
CA GLY A 229 -7.57 17.80 10.67
C GLY A 229 -6.39 18.25 9.81
N LEU A 230 -5.84 17.36 8.97
CA LEU A 230 -4.78 17.70 8.02
C LEU A 230 -5.22 18.76 7.00
N LYS A 231 -6.43 18.63 6.42
CA LYS A 231 -7.00 19.62 5.49
C LYS A 231 -7.18 20.99 6.16
N LYS A 232 -7.65 21.00 7.43
CA LYS A 232 -7.77 22.22 8.23
C LYS A 232 -6.41 22.86 8.47
N LEU A 233 -5.38 22.09 8.83
CA LEU A 233 -4.02 22.60 9.00
C LEU A 233 -3.47 23.17 7.69
N ARG A 234 -3.66 22.48 6.55
CA ARG A 234 -3.27 22.99 5.23
C ARG A 234 -3.93 24.34 4.91
N LYS A 235 -5.20 24.52 5.26
CA LYS A 235 -5.94 25.77 5.05
C LYS A 235 -5.43 26.91 5.94
N ILE A 236 -5.13 26.62 7.21
CA ILE A 236 -4.75 27.64 8.21
C ILE A 236 -3.25 28.00 8.11
N ALA A 237 -2.39 27.02 7.86
CA ALA A 237 -0.93 27.16 7.85
C ALA A 237 -0.30 26.39 6.67
N PRO A 238 -0.51 26.83 5.42
CA PRO A 238 -0.05 26.09 4.23
C PRO A 238 1.47 25.90 4.19
N ARG A 239 2.26 26.92 4.54
CA ARG A 239 3.73 26.81 4.60
C ARG A 239 4.19 25.74 5.59
N ARG A 240 3.52 25.66 6.74
CA ARG A 240 3.80 24.66 7.78
C ARG A 240 3.46 23.26 7.27
N MET A 241 2.32 23.09 6.59
CA MET A 241 1.93 21.81 6.01
C MET A 241 2.92 21.36 4.91
N ASN A 242 3.30 22.25 3.99
CA ASN A 242 4.25 21.92 2.93
C ASN A 242 5.58 21.41 3.51
N ARG A 243 6.11 22.11 4.52
CA ARG A 243 7.30 21.68 5.25
C ARG A 243 7.14 20.28 5.86
N LEU A 244 5.98 19.97 6.44
CA LEU A 244 5.73 18.64 7.01
C LEU A 244 5.67 17.56 5.93
N GLN A 245 5.01 17.82 4.81
CA GLN A 245 4.96 16.89 3.67
C GLN A 245 6.36 16.63 3.09
N GLU A 246 7.20 17.67 2.98
CA GLU A 246 8.61 17.54 2.59
C GLU A 246 9.38 16.69 3.60
N GLN A 247 9.28 16.98 4.90
CA GLN A 247 9.95 16.21 5.94
C GLN A 247 9.55 14.74 5.94
N TRP A 248 8.26 14.43 5.77
CA TRP A 248 7.79 13.05 5.70
C TRP A 248 8.28 12.35 4.43
N ARG A 249 8.28 13.03 3.29
CA ARG A 249 8.82 12.51 2.02
C ARG A 249 10.31 12.20 2.14
N ASP A 250 11.09 13.13 2.66
CA ASP A 250 12.54 12.99 2.79
C ASP A 250 12.88 11.84 3.76
N TYR A 251 12.11 11.71 4.84
CA TYR A 251 12.24 10.59 5.78
C TYR A 251 12.01 9.24 5.09
N VAL A 252 10.92 9.09 4.31
CA VAL A 252 10.63 7.81 3.67
C VAL A 252 11.61 7.49 2.53
N ALA A 253 12.16 8.51 1.86
CA ALA A 253 13.23 8.34 0.87
C ALA A 253 14.48 7.75 1.54
N GLU A 254 14.91 8.34 2.65
CA GLU A 254 16.07 7.86 3.43
C GLU A 254 15.83 6.44 3.98
N TYR A 255 14.62 6.18 4.49
CA TYR A 255 14.28 4.89 5.09
C TYR A 255 14.29 3.73 4.08
N SER A 256 13.78 3.96 2.87
CA SER A 256 13.51 2.90 1.89
C SER A 256 14.48 2.87 0.71
N GLY A 257 15.28 3.92 0.51
CA GLY A 257 16.06 4.13 -0.70
C GLY A 257 15.21 4.48 -1.92
N ALA A 258 13.93 4.83 -1.75
CA ALA A 258 13.06 5.25 -2.84
C ALA A 258 13.58 6.54 -3.49
N VAL A 259 13.70 6.54 -4.82
CA VAL A 259 14.12 7.71 -5.60
C VAL A 259 12.89 8.42 -6.15
N PHE A 260 12.59 9.60 -5.62
CA PHE A 260 11.60 10.49 -6.20
C PHE A 260 12.27 11.32 -7.29
N VAL A 261 12.03 11.00 -8.56
CA VAL A 261 12.58 11.76 -9.69
C VAL A 261 11.82 13.08 -9.80
N PRO A 262 12.47 14.25 -9.71
CA PRO A 262 11.83 15.53 -10.00
C PRO A 262 11.48 15.57 -11.49
N GLU A 263 10.23 15.88 -11.83
CA GLU A 263 9.93 16.32 -13.19
C GLU A 263 10.76 17.57 -13.49
N GLY A 264 11.50 17.54 -14.60
CA GLY A 264 12.13 18.74 -15.14
C GLY A 264 11.09 19.83 -15.31
N VAL A 265 11.47 21.07 -14.97
CA VAL A 265 10.64 22.28 -14.97
C VAL A 265 9.72 22.33 -16.21
N SER A 266 8.48 21.88 -16.03
CA SER A 266 7.39 22.22 -16.93
C SER A 266 7.04 23.67 -16.64
N THR A 267 7.28 24.53 -17.63
CA THR A 267 6.95 25.95 -17.71
C THR A 267 5.70 26.32 -16.91
N GLU A 268 5.78 27.39 -16.12
CA GLU A 268 4.69 27.96 -15.33
C GLU A 268 3.31 27.82 -16.00
N PRO A 269 2.29 27.27 -15.31
CA PRO A 269 0.93 27.43 -15.76
C PRO A 269 0.54 28.90 -15.57
N ALA A 270 0.10 29.54 -16.66
CA ALA A 270 -0.39 30.91 -16.68
C ALA A 270 -1.43 31.17 -15.57
N PRO A 271 -1.52 32.40 -15.04
CA PRO A 271 -2.47 32.73 -13.96
C PRO A 271 -3.90 32.44 -14.41
N GLN A 272 -4.62 31.60 -13.66
CA GLN A 272 -6.05 31.40 -13.90
C GLN A 272 -6.83 32.68 -13.61
N PRO A 273 -7.75 33.10 -14.50
CA PRO A 273 -8.65 34.20 -14.21
C PRO A 273 -9.64 33.80 -13.11
N GLU A 274 -9.77 34.66 -12.10
CA GLU A 274 -10.82 34.58 -11.07
C GLU A 274 -12.20 34.41 -11.73
N MET A 275 -12.83 33.25 -11.53
CA MET A 275 -14.23 33.02 -11.89
C MET A 275 -15.11 32.87 -10.64
N ARG A 276 -16.28 33.49 -10.77
CA ARG A 276 -17.34 33.80 -9.80
C ARG A 276 -17.84 32.57 -9.00
N PRO A 277 -18.24 32.75 -7.72
CA PRO A 277 -18.70 31.64 -6.87
C PRO A 277 -20.19 31.39 -7.09
N ASP A 278 -20.56 30.68 -8.16
CA ASP A 278 -21.90 30.09 -8.33
C ASP A 278 -21.82 28.93 -9.35
N THR A 279 -21.35 27.75 -8.93
CA THR A 279 -21.48 26.48 -9.67
C THR A 279 -21.43 25.32 -8.66
N PRO A 280 -22.28 24.28 -8.77
CA PRO A 280 -22.43 23.27 -7.71
C PRO A 280 -21.17 22.39 -7.58
N GLU A 281 -20.95 21.85 -6.38
CA GLU A 281 -19.84 20.94 -6.06
C GLU A 281 -19.73 19.79 -7.08
N PRO A 282 -18.53 19.41 -7.56
CA PRO A 282 -18.41 18.30 -8.49
C PRO A 282 -18.46 16.96 -7.75
N ASP A 283 -19.52 16.20 -8.07
CA ASP A 283 -19.59 14.75 -7.95
C ASP A 283 -18.48 14.05 -8.74
N ALA A 284 -18.05 12.89 -8.22
CA ALA A 284 -17.32 11.80 -8.87
C ALA A 284 -16.40 12.16 -10.07
N ILE A 285 -15.08 12.06 -9.83
CA ILE A 285 -14.02 12.06 -10.87
C ILE A 285 -14.50 11.29 -12.11
N SER A 286 -14.50 11.99 -13.26
CA SER A 286 -14.93 11.42 -14.54
C SER A 286 -14.03 10.26 -14.93
N VAL A 287 -14.59 9.29 -15.65
CA VAL A 287 -13.85 8.12 -16.14
C VAL A 287 -12.67 8.56 -17.00
N GLU A 288 -12.84 9.59 -17.84
CA GLU A 288 -11.76 10.09 -18.69
C GLU A 288 -10.63 10.76 -17.87
N GLU A 289 -10.95 11.43 -16.76
CA GLU A 289 -9.92 12.07 -15.91
C GLU A 289 -9.14 11.01 -15.09
N MET A 290 -9.83 9.95 -14.66
CA MET A 290 -9.23 8.79 -13.99
C MET A 290 -8.28 8.03 -14.93
N GLU A 291 -8.73 7.74 -16.15
CA GLU A 291 -7.93 7.05 -17.17
C GLU A 291 -6.74 7.90 -17.60
N ALA A 292 -6.90 9.21 -17.79
CA ALA A 292 -5.81 10.11 -18.15
C ALA A 292 -4.70 10.17 -17.09
N ARG A 293 -5.06 10.23 -15.79
CA ARG A 293 -4.08 10.23 -14.69
C ARG A 293 -3.31 8.92 -14.59
N LEU A 294 -3.97 7.78 -14.83
CA LEU A 294 -3.34 6.47 -14.84
C LEU A 294 -2.40 6.29 -16.04
N LEU A 295 -2.84 6.74 -17.22
CA LEU A 295 -2.07 6.63 -18.47
C LEU A 295 -0.82 7.52 -18.44
N GLU A 296 -0.92 8.74 -17.91
CA GLU A 296 0.22 9.66 -17.81
C GLU A 296 1.28 9.14 -16.83
N ASN A 297 0.87 8.64 -15.66
CA ASN A 297 1.82 8.05 -14.70
C ASN A 297 2.51 6.80 -15.27
N ALA A 298 1.76 5.91 -15.94
CA ALA A 298 2.32 4.72 -16.57
C ALA A 298 3.29 5.05 -17.73
N ARG A 299 2.98 6.10 -18.51
CA ARG A 299 3.86 6.60 -19.58
C ARG A 299 5.18 7.15 -19.02
N GLN A 300 5.16 7.82 -17.87
CA GLN A 300 6.38 8.38 -17.27
C GLN A 300 7.29 7.32 -16.65
N GLU A 301 6.75 6.26 -16.06
CA GLU A 301 7.55 5.14 -15.56
C GLU A 301 8.23 4.35 -16.69
N SER A 302 7.52 4.13 -17.82
CA SER A 302 8.10 3.51 -19.02
C SER A 302 9.26 4.32 -19.61
N ILE A 303 9.14 5.66 -19.61
CA ILE A 303 10.23 6.56 -20.04
C ILE A 303 11.43 6.46 -19.11
N ARG A 304 11.22 6.35 -17.80
CA ARG A 304 12.30 6.21 -16.80
C ARG A 304 13.03 4.88 -16.91
N GLU A 305 12.32 3.78 -17.10
CA GLU A 305 12.93 2.46 -17.28
C GLU A 305 13.76 2.39 -18.57
N ARG A 306 13.24 2.99 -19.66
CA ARG A 306 13.97 3.11 -20.93
C ARG A 306 15.20 4.00 -20.81
N MET A 307 15.12 5.10 -20.06
CA MET A 307 16.28 5.96 -19.77
C MET A 307 17.33 5.27 -18.89
N ALA A 308 16.91 4.46 -17.92
CA ALA A 308 17.83 3.67 -17.09
C ALA A 308 18.55 2.59 -17.90
N GLN A 309 17.86 1.97 -18.86
CA GLN A 309 18.46 1.01 -19.80
C GLN A 309 19.46 1.69 -20.76
N ILE A 310 19.12 2.87 -21.29
CA ILE A 310 20.03 3.66 -22.14
C ILE A 310 21.27 4.10 -21.36
N ALA A 311 21.10 4.59 -20.12
CA ALA A 311 22.23 4.99 -19.28
C ALA A 311 23.13 3.80 -18.90
N ALA A 312 22.56 2.61 -18.68
CA ALA A 312 23.32 1.39 -18.42
C ALA A 312 24.08 0.91 -19.68
N GLN A 313 23.54 1.17 -20.87
CA GLN A 313 24.14 0.83 -22.14
C GLN A 313 25.29 1.80 -22.51
N ASP A 314 25.12 3.10 -22.26
CA ASP A 314 26.17 4.11 -22.44
C ASP A 314 27.38 3.89 -21.48
N LEU A 315 27.10 3.42 -20.26
CA LEU A 315 28.14 3.00 -19.30
C LEU A 315 28.88 1.72 -19.74
N ALA A 316 28.18 0.79 -20.39
CA ALA A 316 28.81 -0.40 -20.95
C ALA A 316 29.70 -0.05 -22.15
N ASP A 317 29.25 0.83 -23.03
CA ASP A 317 30.00 1.22 -24.23
C ASP A 317 31.24 2.08 -23.91
N THR A 318 31.21 2.87 -22.83
CA THR A 318 32.39 3.60 -22.33
C THR A 318 33.43 2.73 -21.63
N MET A 319 33.07 1.52 -21.16
CA MET A 319 34.03 0.55 -20.60
C MET A 319 34.75 -0.31 -21.64
N TYR A 320 34.30 -0.30 -22.91
CA TYR A 320 34.90 -1.10 -23.99
C TYR A 320 35.93 -0.34 -24.86
N THR A 321 36.29 0.89 -24.51
CA THR A 321 37.14 1.75 -25.35
C THR A 321 38.49 2.16 -24.76
N ASP A 322 39.02 1.48 -23.74
CA ASP A 322 40.42 1.67 -23.32
C ASP A 322 41.08 0.36 -22.87
N GLU A 323 41.77 -0.31 -23.80
CA GLU A 323 42.83 -1.29 -23.50
C GLU A 323 43.92 -1.19 -24.58
N PRO A 324 45.18 -0.86 -24.23
CA PRO A 324 46.33 -1.24 -25.03
C PRO A 324 47.03 -2.44 -24.40
N ASN A 325 46.71 -3.60 -24.96
CA ASN A 325 47.63 -4.65 -25.41
C ASN A 325 49.06 -4.66 -24.82
N GLU A 326 49.40 -5.67 -23.99
CA GLU A 326 50.70 -6.37 -24.06
C GLU A 326 50.77 -7.72 -23.28
N LEU A 327 50.81 -8.80 -24.07
CA LEU A 327 51.69 -9.99 -24.01
C LEU A 327 51.89 -10.85 -22.72
N ARG A 328 51.37 -12.09 -22.85
CA ARG A 328 52.01 -13.43 -22.71
C ARG A 328 52.39 -14.04 -21.33
N ALA A 329 51.65 -15.12 -21.05
CA ALA A 329 52.09 -16.51 -20.74
C ALA A 329 52.73 -16.86 -19.38
N SER A 330 52.05 -17.73 -18.59
CA SER A 330 52.43 -19.13 -18.28
C SER A 330 51.58 -19.72 -17.13
N THR A 331 51.14 -20.96 -17.29
CA THR A 331 50.41 -21.85 -16.34
C THR A 331 51.39 -22.60 -15.40
N PRO A 332 50.96 -23.56 -14.53
CA PRO A 332 49.86 -23.61 -13.56
C PRO A 332 50.29 -24.20 -12.18
N HIS A 333 49.49 -24.04 -11.11
CA HIS A 333 49.51 -24.97 -9.96
C HIS A 333 48.12 -25.08 -9.29
N SER A 334 47.66 -26.31 -9.07
CA SER A 334 46.49 -26.72 -8.25
C SER A 334 46.99 -27.47 -6.99
N PRO A 335 46.19 -28.14 -6.13
CA PRO A 335 44.72 -28.16 -5.87
C PRO A 335 44.36 -28.13 -4.34
N SER A 336 43.09 -27.98 -3.90
CA SER A 336 42.18 -29.06 -3.41
C SER A 336 41.30 -28.53 -2.24
N PRO A 337 40.25 -29.20 -1.74
CA PRO A 337 39.34 -30.20 -2.33
C PRO A 337 37.84 -29.86 -2.10
N SER A 338 36.93 -30.37 -2.95
CA SER A 338 35.51 -30.48 -2.57
C SER A 338 34.91 -31.81 -3.04
N LEU A 339 34.02 -32.32 -2.18
CA LEU A 339 33.48 -33.68 -2.09
C LEU A 339 32.69 -34.15 -3.33
N PRO A 340 32.48 -35.48 -3.51
CA PRO A 340 31.96 -36.04 -4.75
C PRO A 340 30.48 -35.71 -4.98
N ILE A 341 30.16 -35.38 -6.22
CA ILE A 341 28.82 -35.17 -6.75
C ILE A 341 28.27 -36.55 -7.18
N GLU A 342 27.15 -36.98 -6.61
CA GLU A 342 26.44 -38.20 -7.04
C GLU A 342 25.50 -37.90 -8.22
N TYR A 343 25.67 -38.66 -9.30
CA TYR A 343 24.77 -38.69 -10.47
C TYR A 343 23.94 -39.98 -10.42
N ASN A 344 22.70 -39.95 -10.89
CA ASN A 344 21.92 -41.18 -11.08
C ASN A 344 22.33 -41.91 -12.38
N GLU A 345 21.80 -43.11 -12.60
CA GLU A 345 22.11 -44.00 -13.75
C GLU A 345 21.79 -43.42 -15.14
N HIS A 346 21.29 -42.18 -15.21
CA HIS A 346 21.01 -41.44 -16.43
C HIS A 346 21.78 -40.10 -16.51
N GLY A 347 22.78 -39.87 -15.66
CA GLY A 347 23.73 -38.75 -15.79
C GLY A 347 23.18 -37.36 -15.42
N MET A 348 22.09 -37.28 -14.65
CA MET A 348 21.47 -36.02 -14.23
C MET A 348 21.76 -35.69 -12.76
N LEU A 349 22.14 -34.44 -12.49
CA LEU A 349 22.34 -33.88 -11.15
C LEU A 349 20.99 -33.71 -10.42
N THR A 350 20.80 -34.33 -9.26
CA THR A 350 19.55 -34.19 -8.48
C THR A 350 19.73 -33.24 -7.29
N ALA A 351 18.94 -32.17 -7.22
CA ALA A 351 18.89 -31.25 -6.09
C ALA A 351 18.00 -31.82 -4.97
N ARG A 352 18.54 -31.98 -3.76
CA ARG A 352 17.81 -32.46 -2.56
C ARG A 352 16.65 -31.51 -2.19
N SER A 353 15.46 -32.10 -2.02
CA SER A 353 14.28 -31.44 -1.46
C SER A 353 14.46 -31.17 0.05
N LYS A 354 14.13 -29.95 0.51
CA LYS A 354 13.99 -29.65 1.94
C LYS A 354 12.51 -29.68 2.33
N GLY A 355 12.09 -30.82 2.89
CA GLY A 355 10.81 -30.99 3.58
C GLY A 355 10.99 -31.05 5.10
N LYS A 356 10.35 -30.10 5.79
CA LYS A 356 9.68 -30.16 7.11
C LYS A 356 10.21 -31.11 8.21
N GLY A 357 10.78 -30.47 9.24
CA GLY A 357 10.44 -30.54 10.68
C GLY A 357 10.02 -31.86 11.35
N ARG A 358 10.74 -32.19 12.44
CA ARG A 358 10.19 -32.81 13.67
C ARG A 358 11.14 -32.63 14.87
N ALA A 359 10.59 -32.08 15.96
CA ALA A 359 10.98 -32.26 17.38
C ALA A 359 9.96 -31.42 18.17
N ASN A 360 9.20 -31.88 19.18
CA ASN A 360 9.17 -33.12 19.95
C ASN A 360 7.72 -33.63 20.07
#